data_AF-A0A7S4D641-F1
#
_entry.id   AF-A0A7S4D641-F1
#
_cell.length_a   1.000
_cell.length_b   1.000
_cell.length_c   1.000
_cell.angle_alpha   90.00
_cell.angle_beta   90.00
_cell.angle_gamma   90.00
#
_symmetry.space_group_name_H-M   'P 1'
#
loop_
_entity.id
_entity.type
_entity.pdbx_description
1 polymer ?
#
loop_
_entity_poly.entity_id
_entity_poly.type
_entity_poly.pdbx_seq_one_letter_code
_entity_poly.pdbx_strand_id
1 'polypeptide(L)'
;MEGPNDSSVSERESSMATKRQDQITRKAPSIVFSTTTRQINENGEKTTRVVPTTTLLPTSGIQEVSVMELKLQPEVQDDCDICLETLSSLELEYSFCGSDCPLKACKECIAKHFKDTISSGYDGILRKMTCPACVKRSVPVSLWGPVCSSNQTTLYSRRAAILLTLQCSGCHERKTILPDEDENQVLPTDGMPKAVKEELLMEFERFNDGKINDQELYERISTYFFSFENLPNPWLVMQPILQKIRDEGFRAELYLRYLRHYPKVSTICCEAEQCFRCRTEDWHDGMTCEEMRKELEAEQLSDDVLNCPECDIQLVKGDGCEWVTCVCGHGFDWEELRRASLAAAFAARRGPGGAPWAAAVIDAYPSSFAAPLMAGARAWQAAEPAAAAAGRAALWEAL
;
A
#
# COMPACT_ATOMS: atom_id res chain seq x y z
N MET A 1 -8.41 20.77 59.88
CA MET A 1 -9.15 19.54 59.56
C MET A 1 -8.28 18.77 58.60
N GLU A 2 -7.58 17.79 59.16
CA GLU A 2 -6.67 16.89 58.47
C GLU A 2 -7.45 15.69 57.94
N GLY A 3 -6.96 15.12 56.83
CA GLY A 3 -7.27 13.76 56.38
C GLY A 3 -7.73 13.66 54.90
N PRO A 4 -7.47 12.53 54.23
CA PRO A 4 -6.17 11.86 54.16
C PRO A 4 -5.76 11.43 52.74
N ASN A 5 -4.47 11.15 52.60
CA ASN A 5 -3.85 10.33 51.55
C ASN A 5 -4.51 8.95 51.46
N ASP A 6 -4.68 8.45 50.24
CA ASP A 6 -4.69 7.02 49.98
C ASP A 6 -3.84 6.69 48.75
N SER A 7 -2.80 5.92 49.02
CA SER A 7 -1.85 5.33 48.09
C SER A 7 -1.90 3.83 48.31
N SER A 8 -2.32 3.04 47.31
CA SER A 8 -1.92 1.64 47.08
C SER A 8 -2.83 0.91 46.08
N VAL A 9 -2.31 0.61 44.89
CA VAL A 9 -2.61 -0.62 44.11
C VAL A 9 -1.36 -0.84 43.24
N SER A 10 -0.33 -1.47 43.78
CA SER A 10 -0.02 -2.92 43.72
C SER A 10 0.39 -3.41 42.33
N GLU A 11 1.71 -3.58 42.22
CA GLU A 11 2.47 -4.40 41.29
C GLU A 11 1.80 -5.75 41.00
N ARG A 12 1.70 -6.12 39.71
CA ARG A 12 1.69 -7.51 39.21
C ARG A 12 1.71 -7.49 37.69
N GLU A 13 2.86 -7.80 37.10
CA GLU A 13 3.02 -8.73 35.98
C GLU A 13 4.49 -8.75 35.51
N SER A 14 5.26 -9.64 36.11
CA SER A 14 6.57 -10.07 35.64
C SER A 14 6.78 -11.51 36.09
N SER A 15 6.45 -12.47 35.22
CA SER A 15 6.95 -13.85 35.31
C SER A 15 6.33 -14.71 34.22
N MET A 16 7.03 -14.89 33.09
CA MET A 16 7.12 -16.19 32.39
C MET A 16 8.36 -16.17 31.47
N ALA A 17 9.50 -16.54 32.04
CA ALA A 17 10.69 -16.94 31.29
C ALA A 17 11.27 -18.19 31.97
N THR A 18 10.97 -19.36 31.41
CA THR A 18 11.71 -20.59 31.74
C THR A 18 11.87 -21.47 30.50
N LYS A 19 13.09 -21.46 29.97
CA LYS A 19 13.92 -22.59 29.55
C LYS A 19 13.24 -23.72 28.74
N ARG A 20 13.50 -23.72 27.42
CA ARG A 20 13.84 -24.94 26.67
C ARG A 20 15.09 -24.65 25.85
N GLN A 21 16.14 -25.41 26.12
CA GLN A 21 17.44 -25.31 25.45
C GLN A 21 17.76 -26.69 24.90
N ASP A 22 17.28 -26.95 23.69
CA ASP A 22 17.63 -28.15 22.94
C ASP A 22 18.84 -27.84 22.06
N GLN A 23 19.92 -28.59 22.30
CA GLN A 23 21.12 -28.60 21.46
C GLN A 23 20.78 -29.29 20.14
N ILE A 24 20.83 -28.54 19.03
CA ILE A 24 20.83 -29.10 17.68
C ILE A 24 22.26 -28.96 17.14
N THR A 25 23.03 -30.03 17.21
CA THR A 25 24.25 -30.21 16.40
C THR A 25 23.81 -30.51 14.97
N ARG A 26 23.92 -29.53 14.06
CA ARG A 26 23.71 -29.75 12.62
C ARG A 26 24.95 -30.42 12.02
N LYS A 27 24.82 -31.70 11.63
CA LYS A 27 25.72 -32.35 10.66
C LYS A 27 25.44 -31.78 9.27
N ALA A 28 26.49 -31.56 8.49
CA ALA A 28 26.39 -31.13 7.09
C ALA A 28 25.61 -32.17 6.25
N PRO A 29 24.75 -31.74 5.31
CA PRO A 29 23.99 -32.66 4.48
C PRO A 29 24.89 -33.30 3.41
N SER A 30 24.88 -34.63 3.37
CA SER A 30 25.37 -35.40 2.24
C SER A 30 24.33 -35.34 1.12
N ILE A 31 24.71 -34.82 -0.05
CA ILE A 31 23.84 -34.79 -1.23
C ILE A 31 23.76 -36.22 -1.79
N VAL A 32 22.59 -36.83 -1.69
CA VAL A 32 22.27 -38.12 -2.32
C VAL A 32 21.39 -37.82 -3.52
N PHE A 33 21.87 -38.13 -4.73
CA PHE A 33 21.03 -38.08 -5.93
C PHE A 33 20.21 -39.37 -6.02
N SER A 34 18.89 -39.24 -5.99
CA SER A 34 17.93 -40.34 -6.23
C SER A 34 17.23 -40.13 -7.57
N THR A 35 17.45 -41.03 -8.53
CA THR A 35 16.73 -41.03 -9.82
C THR A 35 15.46 -41.87 -9.69
N THR A 36 14.30 -41.27 -9.94
CA THR A 36 13.00 -41.96 -9.88
C THR A 36 12.56 -42.34 -11.29
N THR A 37 12.60 -43.62 -11.63
CA THR A 37 12.06 -44.12 -12.91
C THR A 37 10.66 -44.68 -12.69
N ARG A 38 9.66 -44.13 -13.38
CA ARG A 38 8.28 -44.66 -13.39
C ARG A 38 8.13 -45.71 -14.50
N GLN A 39 7.67 -46.90 -14.15
CA GLN A 39 7.20 -47.91 -15.11
C GLN A 39 5.72 -48.20 -14.85
N ILE A 40 4.96 -48.37 -15.93
CA ILE A 40 3.56 -48.77 -15.92
C ILE A 40 3.55 -50.23 -16.39
N ASN A 41 2.96 -51.13 -15.61
CA ASN A 41 2.80 -52.53 -16.02
C ASN A 41 1.59 -52.69 -16.95
N GLU A 42 1.49 -53.85 -17.61
CA GLU A 42 0.45 -54.16 -18.59
C GLU A 42 -0.99 -54.18 -18.02
N ASN A 43 -1.13 -54.06 -16.70
CA ASN A 43 -2.42 -54.01 -15.99
C ASN A 43 -2.81 -52.59 -15.53
N GLY A 44 -2.04 -51.56 -15.88
CA GLY A 44 -2.38 -50.16 -15.56
C GLY A 44 -2.15 -49.76 -14.09
N GLU A 45 -1.54 -50.61 -13.27
CA GLU A 45 -1.22 -50.28 -11.88
C GLU A 45 0.13 -49.57 -11.76
N LYS A 46 0.12 -48.42 -11.09
CA LYS A 46 1.32 -47.61 -10.83
C LYS A 46 2.02 -48.10 -9.57
N THR A 47 3.04 -48.94 -9.72
CA THR A 47 3.93 -49.32 -8.61
C THR A 47 5.19 -48.47 -8.61
N THR A 48 5.44 -47.77 -7.51
CA THR A 48 6.67 -46.98 -7.31
C THR A 48 7.70 -47.85 -6.61
N ARG A 49 8.81 -48.19 -7.27
CA ARG A 49 9.89 -48.99 -6.69
C ARG A 49 11.15 -48.15 -6.62
N VAL A 50 11.59 -47.84 -5.40
CA VAL A 50 12.87 -47.18 -5.13
C VAL A 50 13.94 -48.27 -5.08
N VAL A 51 14.85 -48.28 -6.05
CA VAL A 51 16.00 -49.20 -6.06
C VAL A 51 17.25 -48.40 -5.73
N PRO A 52 17.95 -48.68 -4.61
CA PRO A 52 19.21 -48.03 -4.30
C PRO A 52 20.31 -48.61 -5.21
N THR A 53 20.71 -47.84 -6.23
CA THR A 53 21.85 -48.18 -7.08
C THR A 53 23.14 -47.71 -6.39
N THR A 54 23.89 -48.66 -5.82
CA THR A 54 25.25 -48.40 -5.33
C THR A 54 26.21 -48.59 -6.50
N THR A 55 26.57 -47.51 -7.17
CA THR A 55 27.60 -47.54 -8.23
C THR A 55 28.97 -47.49 -7.56
N LEU A 56 29.65 -48.64 -7.51
CA LEU A 56 31.08 -48.70 -7.14
C LEU A 56 31.90 -48.11 -8.29
N LEU A 57 32.52 -46.96 -8.03
CA LEU A 57 33.50 -46.37 -8.95
C LEU A 57 34.74 -47.27 -9.05
N PRO A 58 35.24 -47.59 -10.25
CA PRO A 58 36.45 -48.35 -10.41
C PRO A 58 37.67 -47.52 -9.96
N THR A 59 38.33 -47.98 -8.90
CA THR A 59 39.64 -47.50 -8.45
C THR A 59 40.73 -48.13 -9.32
N SER A 60 41.05 -47.52 -10.46
CA SER A 60 42.22 -47.93 -11.22
C SER A 60 42.78 -46.77 -12.05
N GLY A 61 43.99 -46.34 -11.69
CA GLY A 61 44.87 -45.52 -12.53
C GLY A 61 45.01 -44.07 -12.09
N ILE A 62 45.76 -43.80 -11.02
CA ILE A 62 46.34 -42.46 -10.80
C ILE A 62 47.50 -42.33 -11.80
N GLN A 63 47.23 -41.76 -12.97
CA GLN A 63 48.28 -41.24 -13.84
C GLN A 63 48.78 -39.92 -13.23
N GLU A 64 50.10 -39.79 -13.10
CA GLU A 64 50.75 -38.53 -12.75
C GLU A 64 50.36 -37.47 -13.79
N VAL A 65 49.45 -36.58 -13.40
CA VAL A 65 49.09 -35.41 -14.20
C VAL A 65 50.25 -34.43 -14.10
N SER A 66 51.04 -34.35 -15.17
CA SER A 66 52.07 -33.34 -15.36
C SER A 66 51.47 -31.96 -15.12
N VAL A 67 52.00 -31.25 -14.12
CA VAL A 67 51.59 -29.89 -13.74
C VAL A 67 52.00 -28.96 -14.87
N MET A 68 51.10 -28.77 -15.85
CA MET A 68 51.24 -27.72 -16.83
C MET A 68 51.15 -26.39 -16.11
N GLU A 69 52.23 -25.61 -16.20
CA GLU A 69 52.37 -24.27 -15.68
C GLU A 69 51.34 -23.35 -16.37
N LEU A 70 50.16 -23.25 -15.77
CA LEU A 70 49.09 -22.33 -16.20
C LEU A 70 49.61 -20.91 -16.02
N LYS A 71 50.05 -20.30 -17.12
CA LYS A 71 50.36 -18.87 -17.19
C LYS A 71 49.07 -18.10 -16.88
N LEU A 72 48.93 -17.63 -15.64
CA LEU A 72 47.91 -16.68 -15.22
C LEU A 72 47.94 -15.49 -16.18
N GLN A 73 46.87 -15.31 -16.95
CA GLN A 73 46.71 -14.09 -17.73
C GLN A 73 46.53 -12.91 -16.77
N PRO A 74 47.01 -11.70 -17.14
CA PRO A 74 46.83 -10.51 -16.31
C PRO A 74 45.34 -10.31 -16.02
N GLU A 75 45.00 -10.12 -14.76
CA GLU A 75 43.64 -9.81 -14.34
C GLU A 75 43.18 -8.53 -15.04
N VAL A 76 42.08 -8.62 -15.78
CA VAL A 76 41.44 -7.46 -16.38
C VAL A 76 40.84 -6.65 -15.24
N GLN A 77 41.25 -5.38 -15.15
CA GLN A 77 40.72 -4.40 -14.22
C GLN A 77 39.84 -3.43 -15.01
N ASP A 78 38.70 -3.07 -14.41
CA ASP A 78 37.72 -2.13 -14.97
C ASP A 78 37.32 -1.17 -13.83
N ASP A 79 36.89 0.05 -14.18
CA ASP A 79 36.40 1.02 -13.19
C ASP A 79 34.89 0.86 -12.98
N CYS A 80 34.43 1.01 -11.74
CA CYS A 80 33.02 1.12 -11.41
C CYS A 80 32.44 2.45 -11.90
N ASP A 81 31.37 2.42 -12.70
CA ASP A 81 30.71 3.61 -13.26
C ASP A 81 30.10 4.55 -12.20
N ILE A 82 29.96 4.10 -10.94
CA ILE A 82 29.32 4.87 -9.86
C ILE A 82 30.36 5.45 -8.89
N CYS A 83 31.22 4.63 -8.28
CA CYS A 83 32.24 5.11 -7.35
C CYS A 83 33.58 5.47 -8.00
N LEU A 84 33.78 5.12 -9.28
CA LEU A 84 35.02 5.32 -10.04
C LEU A 84 36.25 4.58 -9.45
N GLU A 85 36.02 3.57 -8.61
CA GLU A 85 37.09 2.71 -8.09
C GLU A 85 37.44 1.63 -9.12
N THR A 86 38.74 1.41 -9.31
CA THR A 86 39.28 0.33 -10.15
C THR A 86 39.18 -0.99 -9.40
N LEU A 87 38.43 -1.93 -9.98
CA LEU A 87 38.13 -3.23 -9.36
C LEU A 87 38.49 -4.36 -10.32
N SER A 88 38.58 -5.58 -9.78
CA SER A 88 38.67 -6.75 -10.63
C SER A 88 37.35 -6.95 -11.38
N SER A 89 37.39 -7.46 -12.62
CA SER A 89 36.16 -7.75 -13.38
C SER A 89 35.22 -8.75 -12.68
N LEU A 90 35.68 -9.47 -11.64
CA LEU A 90 34.83 -10.38 -10.84
C LEU A 90 34.01 -9.64 -9.76
N GLU A 91 34.39 -8.42 -9.41
CA GLU A 91 33.71 -7.58 -8.40
C GLU A 91 32.69 -6.63 -9.02
N LEU A 92 32.71 -6.50 -10.35
CA LEU A 92 31.78 -5.70 -11.12
C LEU A 92 30.59 -6.53 -11.59
N GLU A 93 29.40 -6.00 -11.39
CA GLU A 93 28.18 -6.51 -11.97
C GLU A 93 28.01 -5.88 -13.35
N TYR A 94 27.89 -6.73 -14.37
CA TYR A 94 27.63 -6.34 -15.75
C TYR A 94 26.20 -6.67 -16.13
N SER A 95 25.64 -5.94 -17.09
CA SER A 95 24.35 -6.28 -17.71
C SER A 95 23.19 -6.41 -16.70
N PHE A 96 23.21 -5.59 -15.64
CA PHE A 96 22.37 -5.77 -14.46
C PHE A 96 20.85 -5.79 -14.76
N CYS A 97 20.37 -4.99 -15.72
CA CYS A 97 18.96 -5.00 -16.17
C CYS A 97 18.78 -5.57 -17.59
N GLY A 98 19.68 -6.47 -18.02
CA GLY A 98 19.66 -7.14 -19.32
C GLY A 98 20.98 -7.06 -20.08
N SER A 99 21.13 -7.90 -21.12
CA SER A 99 22.37 -8.09 -21.88
C SER A 99 22.93 -6.82 -22.56
N ASP A 100 22.08 -5.83 -22.81
CA ASP A 100 22.42 -4.55 -23.42
C ASP A 100 22.51 -3.41 -22.40
N CYS A 101 22.44 -3.70 -21.10
CA CYS A 101 22.68 -2.71 -20.05
C CYS A 101 24.18 -2.36 -20.01
N PRO A 102 24.54 -1.08 -20.20
CA PRO A 102 25.93 -0.66 -20.27
C PRO A 102 26.58 -0.49 -18.89
N LEU A 103 25.80 -0.65 -17.80
CA LEU A 103 26.27 -0.41 -16.44
C LEU A 103 27.34 -1.45 -16.05
N LYS A 104 28.49 -0.93 -15.61
CA LYS A 104 29.53 -1.65 -14.87
C LYS A 104 29.58 -1.06 -13.47
N ALA A 105 29.03 -1.73 -12.47
CA ALA A 105 29.04 -1.19 -11.11
C ALA A 105 29.38 -2.26 -10.09
N CYS A 106 30.12 -1.88 -9.06
CA CYS A 106 30.37 -2.75 -7.93
C CYS A 106 29.06 -3.03 -7.17
N LYS A 107 28.99 -4.21 -6.56
CA LYS A 107 27.82 -4.65 -5.79
C LYS A 107 27.38 -3.65 -4.71
N GLU A 108 28.33 -2.97 -4.10
CA GLU A 108 28.09 -1.99 -3.03
C GLU A 108 27.38 -0.74 -3.54
N CYS A 109 27.77 -0.23 -4.71
CA CYS A 109 27.11 0.91 -5.33
C CYS A 109 25.68 0.57 -5.76
N ILE A 110 25.47 -0.61 -6.34
CA ILE A 110 24.14 -1.08 -6.73
C ILE A 110 23.26 -1.27 -5.49
N ALA A 111 23.77 -1.93 -4.44
CA ALA A 111 23.07 -2.12 -3.18
C ALA A 111 22.69 -0.77 -2.53
N LYS A 112 23.62 0.20 -2.54
CA LYS A 112 23.37 1.55 -2.02
C LYS A 112 22.28 2.27 -2.81
N HIS A 113 22.30 2.20 -4.14
CA HIS A 113 21.27 2.81 -5.00
C HIS A 113 19.87 2.31 -4.66
N PHE A 114 19.67 0.98 -4.59
CA PHE A 114 18.36 0.41 -4.24
C PHE A 114 17.98 0.66 -2.78
N LYS A 115 18.95 0.58 -1.85
CA LYS A 115 18.74 0.96 -0.45
C LYS A 115 18.19 2.37 -0.33
N ASP A 116 18.81 3.34 -0.99
CA ASP A 116 18.43 4.74 -0.89
C ASP A 116 17.09 5.00 -1.60
N THR A 117 16.85 4.34 -2.74
CA THR A 117 15.57 4.39 -3.46
C THR A 117 14.42 3.85 -2.61
N ILE A 118 14.61 2.71 -1.93
CA ILE A 118 13.64 2.16 -0.99
C ILE A 118 13.50 3.08 0.22
N SER A 119 14.60 3.47 0.86
CA SER A 119 14.55 4.22 2.13
C SER A 119 13.96 5.63 1.98
N SER A 120 14.08 6.24 0.80
CA SER A 120 13.51 7.56 0.51
C SER A 120 12.01 7.58 0.21
N GLY A 121 11.38 6.41 0.00
CA GLY A 121 9.93 6.31 -0.11
C GLY A 121 9.22 6.39 1.24
N TYR A 122 7.90 6.56 1.22
CA TYR A 122 7.02 6.49 2.40
C TYR A 122 5.85 5.54 2.12
N ASP A 123 5.17 5.10 3.18
CA ASP A 123 4.02 4.19 3.08
C ASP A 123 2.90 4.84 2.22
N GLY A 124 2.40 4.11 1.23
CA GLY A 124 1.45 4.62 0.23
C GLY A 124 2.08 5.08 -1.09
N ILE A 125 3.41 5.13 -1.18
CA ILE A 125 4.13 5.28 -2.45
C ILE A 125 5.07 4.10 -2.67
N LEU A 126 4.87 3.40 -3.77
CA LEU A 126 5.83 2.43 -4.28
C LEU A 126 6.75 3.11 -5.29
N ARG A 127 8.04 3.20 -4.97
CA ARG A 127 9.05 3.69 -5.92
C ARG A 127 9.36 2.58 -6.91
N LYS A 128 9.35 2.91 -8.20
CA LYS A 128 9.84 2.01 -9.23
C LYS A 128 11.35 1.80 -9.06
N MET A 129 11.78 0.54 -9.00
CA MET A 129 13.19 0.19 -8.97
C MET A 129 13.75 0.25 -10.38
N THR A 130 14.59 1.24 -10.68
CA THR A 130 15.17 1.45 -12.01
C THR A 130 16.67 1.26 -12.00
N CYS A 131 17.21 0.83 -13.14
CA CYS A 131 18.65 0.73 -13.34
C CYS A 131 19.27 2.14 -13.38
N PRO A 132 20.39 2.40 -12.67
CA PRO A 132 21.09 3.69 -12.71
C PRO A 132 21.46 4.16 -14.12
N ALA A 133 21.85 3.24 -15.00
CA ALA A 133 22.21 3.56 -16.38
C ALA A 133 21.02 3.50 -17.36
N CYS A 134 19.99 2.70 -17.05
CA CYS A 134 18.84 2.47 -17.93
C CYS A 134 17.55 2.93 -17.24
N VAL A 135 17.39 4.23 -17.02
CA VAL A 135 16.30 4.82 -16.21
C VAL A 135 14.87 4.44 -16.68
N LYS A 136 14.70 4.02 -17.93
CA LYS A 136 13.42 3.54 -18.47
C LYS A 136 13.12 2.08 -18.11
N ARG A 137 14.14 1.29 -17.75
CA ARG A 137 14.01 -0.12 -17.39
C ARG A 137 13.78 -0.26 -15.91
N SER A 138 12.82 -1.10 -15.60
CA SER A 138 12.53 -1.49 -14.23
C SER A 138 13.37 -2.71 -13.92
N VAL A 139 13.81 -2.87 -12.69
CA VAL A 139 14.59 -4.02 -12.25
C VAL A 139 13.72 -4.84 -11.30
N PRO A 140 13.42 -6.11 -11.61
CA PRO A 140 12.66 -6.97 -10.71
C PRO A 140 13.46 -7.31 -9.45
N VAL A 141 12.74 -7.58 -8.36
CA VAL A 141 13.25 -7.99 -7.03
C VAL A 141 14.16 -9.20 -7.13
N SER A 142 13.95 -10.10 -8.09
CA SER A 142 14.83 -11.25 -8.33
C SER A 142 16.27 -10.86 -8.67
N LEU A 143 16.49 -9.68 -9.24
CA LEU A 143 17.81 -9.17 -9.61
C LEU A 143 18.42 -8.27 -8.53
N TRP A 144 17.66 -7.30 -8.00
CA TRP A 144 18.19 -6.37 -7.00
C TRP A 144 18.07 -6.86 -5.55
N GLY A 145 17.15 -7.77 -5.26
CA GLY A 145 16.96 -8.35 -3.93
C GLY A 145 18.22 -9.00 -3.36
N PRO A 146 18.96 -9.83 -4.12
CA PRO A 146 20.20 -10.46 -3.65
C PRO A 146 21.35 -9.52 -3.31
N VAL A 147 21.35 -8.29 -3.82
CA VAL A 147 22.36 -7.27 -3.47
C VAL A 147 21.93 -6.41 -2.27
N CYS A 148 20.66 -6.48 -1.89
CA CYS A 148 20.08 -5.75 -0.76
C CYS A 148 19.95 -6.65 0.49
N SER A 149 19.73 -6.01 1.64
CA SER A 149 19.36 -6.72 2.88
C SER A 149 17.93 -7.23 2.84
N SER A 150 17.63 -8.32 3.56
CA SER A 150 16.27 -8.84 3.71
C SER A 150 15.27 -7.79 4.25
N ASN A 151 15.74 -6.89 5.12
CA ASN A 151 14.89 -5.82 5.65
C ASN A 151 14.39 -4.86 4.55
N GLN A 152 15.21 -4.63 3.50
CA GLN A 152 14.84 -3.75 2.39
C GLN A 152 13.84 -4.42 1.45
N THR A 153 14.02 -5.71 1.15
CA THR A 153 13.06 -6.45 0.33
C THR A 153 11.72 -6.57 1.07
N THR A 154 11.73 -6.90 2.36
CA THR A 154 10.51 -6.90 3.20
C THR A 154 9.83 -5.53 3.26
N LEU A 155 10.61 -4.44 3.38
CA LEU A 155 10.05 -3.08 3.36
C LEU A 155 9.41 -2.74 2.01
N TYR A 156 10.03 -3.13 0.90
CA TYR A 156 9.48 -2.96 -0.44
C TYR A 156 8.16 -3.72 -0.61
N SER A 157 8.14 -5.01 -0.26
CA SER A 157 6.95 -5.86 -0.23
C SER A 157 5.81 -5.26 0.59
N ARG A 158 6.11 -4.82 1.83
CA ARG A 158 5.14 -4.15 2.70
C ARG A 158 4.54 -2.91 2.03
N ARG A 159 5.34 -2.12 1.31
CA ARG A 159 4.85 -0.92 0.63
C ARG A 159 4.00 -1.23 -0.60
N ALA A 160 4.33 -2.28 -1.34
CA ALA A 160 3.49 -2.77 -2.43
C ALA A 160 2.09 -3.16 -1.91
N ALA A 161 2.01 -3.85 -0.77
CA ALA A 161 0.74 -4.18 -0.13
C ALA A 161 0.00 -2.94 0.43
N ILE A 162 0.71 -2.00 1.05
CA ILE A 162 0.11 -0.76 1.57
C ILE A 162 -0.48 0.09 0.43
N LEU A 163 0.17 0.13 -0.74
CA LEU A 163 -0.32 0.85 -1.93
C LEU A 163 -1.74 0.43 -2.32
N LEU A 164 -2.07 -0.84 -2.08
CA LEU A 164 -3.35 -1.46 -2.40
C LEU A 164 -4.14 -1.81 -1.13
N THR A 165 -3.92 -1.09 -0.03
CA THR A 165 -4.72 -1.25 1.19
C THR A 165 -6.00 -0.44 1.12
N LEU A 166 -7.12 -1.11 1.40
CA LEU A 166 -8.46 -0.55 1.47
C LEU A 166 -9.01 -0.71 2.90
N GLN A 167 -9.76 0.28 3.39
CA GLN A 167 -10.49 0.21 4.64
C GLN A 167 -11.95 -0.16 4.32
N CYS A 168 -12.44 -1.33 4.77
CA CYS A 168 -13.85 -1.70 4.57
C CYS A 168 -14.74 -0.68 5.27
N SER A 169 -15.80 -0.23 4.61
CA SER A 169 -16.76 0.73 5.18
C SER A 169 -17.66 0.08 6.21
N GLY A 170 -18.04 -1.18 5.98
CA GLY A 170 -18.89 -1.92 6.91
C GLY A 170 -18.23 -2.32 8.24
N CYS A 171 -16.93 -2.67 8.24
CA CYS A 171 -16.23 -3.13 9.47
C CYS A 171 -14.98 -2.32 9.84
N HIS A 172 -14.58 -1.34 9.02
CA HIS A 172 -13.40 -0.49 9.21
C HIS A 172 -12.05 -1.23 9.27
N GLU A 173 -12.01 -2.52 8.95
CA GLU A 173 -10.78 -3.30 8.86
C GLU A 173 -9.99 -2.89 7.61
N ARG A 174 -8.67 -2.72 7.76
CA ARG A 174 -7.75 -2.42 6.66
C ARG A 174 -7.11 -3.70 6.14
N LYS A 175 -7.36 -4.03 4.87
CA LYS A 175 -6.73 -5.16 4.18
C LYS A 175 -6.16 -4.75 2.83
N THR A 176 -5.05 -5.36 2.46
CA THR A 176 -4.53 -5.27 1.09
C THR A 176 -5.45 -6.05 0.16
N ILE A 177 -5.78 -5.47 -1.00
CA ILE A 177 -6.46 -6.18 -2.09
C ILE A 177 -5.47 -6.74 -3.12
N LEU A 178 -4.16 -6.55 -2.93
CA LEU A 178 -3.12 -7.13 -3.78
C LEU A 178 -3.24 -8.67 -3.80
N PRO A 179 -3.53 -9.30 -4.97
CA PRO A 179 -3.64 -10.75 -5.03
C PRO A 179 -2.31 -11.43 -4.71
N ASP A 180 -2.38 -12.58 -4.05
CA ASP A 180 -1.22 -13.45 -3.81
C ASP A 180 -0.66 -14.02 -5.13
N GLU A 181 0.60 -14.45 -5.11
CA GLU A 181 1.20 -15.14 -6.25
C GLU A 181 0.59 -16.53 -6.39
N ASP A 182 0.30 -16.94 -7.62
CA ASP A 182 0.02 -18.33 -7.94
C ASP A 182 0.77 -18.74 -9.21
N GLU A 183 1.87 -19.46 -9.03
CA GLU A 183 2.69 -19.98 -10.12
C GLU A 183 1.92 -20.94 -11.03
N ASN A 184 0.89 -21.61 -10.50
CA ASN A 184 0.05 -22.55 -11.25
C ASN A 184 -1.06 -21.86 -12.01
N GLN A 185 -1.27 -20.56 -11.79
CA GLN A 185 -2.28 -19.78 -12.48
C GLN A 185 -2.02 -19.81 -13.99
N VAL A 186 -3.08 -20.06 -14.75
CA VAL A 186 -3.05 -20.05 -16.21
C VAL A 186 -3.54 -18.69 -16.69
N LEU A 187 -2.82 -18.09 -17.64
CA LEU A 187 -3.25 -16.86 -18.28
C LEU A 187 -4.55 -17.11 -19.06
N PRO A 188 -5.52 -16.16 -19.02
CA PRO A 188 -6.86 -16.33 -19.59
C PRO A 188 -6.80 -16.22 -21.12
N THR A 189 -6.25 -17.23 -21.77
CA THR A 189 -5.94 -17.25 -23.21
C THR A 189 -6.87 -18.17 -23.99
N ASP A 190 -7.88 -18.73 -23.33
CA ASP A 190 -8.84 -19.64 -23.94
C ASP A 190 -9.69 -18.89 -24.97
N GLY A 191 -9.81 -19.47 -26.16
CA GLY A 191 -10.51 -18.86 -27.30
C GLY A 191 -9.69 -17.80 -28.07
N MET A 192 -8.50 -17.43 -27.61
CA MET A 192 -7.63 -16.51 -28.36
C MET A 192 -6.99 -17.16 -29.59
N PRO A 193 -6.83 -16.42 -30.69
CA PRO A 193 -5.97 -16.86 -31.79
C PRO A 193 -4.56 -17.17 -31.28
N LYS A 194 -3.96 -18.26 -31.77
CA LYS A 194 -2.63 -18.72 -31.34
C LYS A 194 -1.58 -17.59 -31.38
N ALA A 195 -1.56 -16.79 -32.44
CA ALA A 195 -0.63 -15.68 -32.60
C ALA A 195 -0.79 -14.60 -31.50
N VAL A 196 -2.04 -14.27 -31.14
CA VAL A 196 -2.33 -13.28 -30.08
C VAL A 196 -1.90 -13.82 -28.71
N LYS A 197 -2.14 -15.12 -28.47
CA LYS A 197 -1.70 -15.80 -27.24
C LYS A 197 -0.16 -15.77 -27.10
N GLU A 198 0.56 -16.07 -28.17
CA GLU A 198 2.03 -16.04 -28.20
C GLU A 198 2.57 -14.61 -27.99
N GLU A 199 1.95 -13.60 -28.62
CA GLU A 199 2.31 -12.20 -28.42
C GLU A 199 2.09 -11.75 -26.97
N LEU A 200 0.93 -12.07 -26.37
CA LEU A 200 0.64 -11.72 -24.98
C LEU A 200 1.61 -12.38 -24.00
N LEU A 201 1.97 -13.65 -24.22
CA LEU A 201 2.98 -14.35 -23.41
C LEU A 201 4.35 -13.67 -23.50
N MET A 202 4.76 -13.27 -24.71
CA MET A 202 6.01 -12.54 -24.92
C MET A 202 6.00 -11.17 -24.21
N GLU A 203 4.92 -10.40 -24.31
CA GLU A 203 4.79 -9.12 -23.60
C GLU A 203 4.80 -9.31 -22.08
N PHE A 204 4.17 -10.37 -21.58
CA PHE A 204 4.18 -10.72 -20.16
C PHE A 204 5.59 -11.07 -19.65
N GLU A 205 6.37 -11.85 -20.41
CA GLU A 205 7.78 -12.12 -20.10
C GLU A 205 8.61 -10.84 -20.12
N ARG A 206 8.42 -9.99 -21.13
CA ARG A 206 9.09 -8.68 -21.20
C ARG A 206 8.78 -7.80 -20.00
N PHE A 207 7.55 -7.85 -19.48
CA PHE A 207 7.17 -7.10 -18.29
C PHE A 207 7.83 -7.65 -17.02
N ASN A 208 7.84 -8.97 -16.82
CA ASN A 208 8.52 -9.61 -15.69
C ASN A 208 10.04 -9.36 -15.70
N ASP A 209 10.64 -9.25 -16.89
CA ASP A 209 12.04 -8.86 -17.09
C ASP A 209 12.27 -7.35 -16.93
N GLY A 210 11.22 -6.55 -16.73
CA GLY A 210 11.29 -5.08 -16.60
C GLY A 210 11.65 -4.34 -17.89
N LYS A 211 11.51 -5.01 -19.05
CA LYS A 211 11.75 -4.45 -20.40
C LYS A 211 10.64 -3.53 -20.90
N ILE A 212 9.42 -3.72 -20.41
CA ILE A 212 8.26 -2.84 -20.63
C ILE A 212 7.67 -2.42 -19.29
N ASN A 213 6.90 -1.33 -19.26
CA ASN A 213 6.27 -0.81 -18.04
C ASN A 213 4.81 -1.26 -17.90
N ASP A 214 4.19 -0.90 -16.77
CA ASP A 214 2.80 -1.23 -16.43
C ASP A 214 1.80 -0.69 -17.46
N GLN A 215 2.05 0.53 -17.98
CA GLN A 215 1.18 1.16 -18.98
C GLN A 215 1.23 0.38 -20.29
N GLU A 216 2.42 0.06 -20.79
CA GLU A 216 2.60 -0.68 -22.05
C GLU A 216 1.95 -2.06 -21.99
N LEU A 217 2.17 -2.82 -20.91
CA LEU A 217 1.51 -4.13 -20.75
C LEU A 217 0.00 -3.98 -20.63
N TYR A 218 -0.47 -3.00 -19.84
CA TYR A 218 -1.90 -2.78 -19.63
C TYR A 218 -2.63 -2.38 -20.93
N GLU A 219 -2.03 -1.55 -21.78
CA GLU A 219 -2.59 -1.19 -23.09
C GLU A 219 -2.72 -2.40 -24.03
N ARG A 220 -1.74 -3.30 -23.99
CA ARG A 220 -1.79 -4.57 -24.73
C ARG A 220 -2.93 -5.46 -24.24
N ILE A 221 -3.00 -5.70 -22.93
CA ILE A 221 -4.11 -6.43 -22.30
C ILE A 221 -5.45 -5.78 -22.69
N SER A 222 -5.55 -4.47 -22.59
CA SER A 222 -6.78 -3.74 -22.91
C SER A 222 -7.19 -3.88 -24.36
N THR A 223 -6.23 -3.89 -25.28
CA THR A 223 -6.49 -4.06 -26.71
C THR A 223 -7.01 -5.47 -27.02
N TYR A 224 -6.43 -6.50 -26.40
CA TYR A 224 -6.83 -7.89 -26.65
C TYR A 224 -8.11 -8.30 -25.95
N PHE A 225 -8.37 -7.79 -24.74
CA PHE A 225 -9.50 -8.21 -23.94
C PHE A 225 -10.60 -7.16 -23.95
N PHE A 226 -10.34 -5.91 -23.56
CA PHE A 226 -11.39 -4.93 -23.28
C PHE A 226 -11.99 -4.25 -24.53
N SER A 227 -11.48 -4.54 -25.73
CA SER A 227 -12.05 -4.06 -26.99
C SER A 227 -13.37 -4.75 -27.37
N PHE A 228 -13.71 -5.86 -26.73
CA PHE A 228 -14.97 -6.56 -26.96
C PHE A 228 -16.06 -6.02 -26.03
N GLU A 229 -17.11 -5.41 -26.60
CA GLU A 229 -18.25 -4.77 -25.90
C GLU A 229 -19.02 -5.67 -24.91
N ASN A 230 -18.67 -6.96 -24.80
CA ASN A 230 -19.44 -7.96 -24.06
C ASN A 230 -18.63 -8.70 -22.97
N LEU A 231 -17.49 -8.18 -22.50
CA LEU A 231 -16.81 -8.80 -21.35
C LEU A 231 -17.60 -8.53 -20.06
N PRO A 232 -18.24 -9.56 -19.45
CA PRO A 232 -19.13 -9.33 -18.32
C PRO A 232 -18.40 -8.80 -17.08
N ASN A 233 -17.10 -9.09 -16.97
CA ASN A 233 -16.27 -8.62 -15.87
C ASN A 233 -14.77 -8.60 -16.24
N PRO A 234 -14.15 -7.43 -16.44
CA PRO A 234 -12.71 -7.26 -16.68
C PRO A 234 -11.81 -7.90 -15.60
N TRP A 235 -12.30 -8.05 -14.37
CA TRP A 235 -11.56 -8.66 -13.27
C TRP A 235 -11.21 -10.13 -13.54
N LEU A 236 -12.09 -10.89 -14.21
CA LEU A 236 -11.87 -12.31 -14.53
C LEU A 236 -10.65 -12.51 -15.45
N VAL A 237 -10.28 -11.50 -16.22
CA VAL A 237 -9.06 -11.47 -17.02
C VAL A 237 -7.88 -10.98 -16.18
N MET A 238 -8.07 -9.89 -15.45
CA MET A 238 -6.99 -9.21 -14.75
C MET A 238 -6.41 -10.04 -13.60
N GLN A 239 -7.25 -10.70 -12.81
CA GLN A 239 -6.83 -11.44 -11.62
C GLN A 239 -5.80 -12.54 -11.95
N PRO A 240 -6.04 -13.45 -12.92
CA PRO A 240 -5.04 -14.44 -13.32
C PRO A 240 -3.70 -13.85 -13.77
N ILE A 241 -3.74 -12.72 -14.48
CA ILE A 241 -2.52 -12.03 -14.94
C ILE A 241 -1.73 -11.50 -13.75
N LEU A 242 -2.41 -10.87 -12.78
CA LEU A 242 -1.78 -10.35 -11.57
C LEU A 242 -1.14 -11.47 -10.74
N GLN A 243 -1.87 -12.56 -10.50
CA GLN A 243 -1.37 -13.69 -9.71
C GLN A 243 -0.15 -14.36 -10.35
N LYS A 244 0.02 -14.24 -11.67
CA LYS A 244 1.17 -14.81 -12.40
C LYS A 244 2.44 -13.96 -12.29
N ILE A 245 2.33 -12.68 -11.94
CA ILE A 245 3.50 -11.77 -11.82
C ILE A 245 4.16 -12.03 -10.48
N ARG A 246 5.40 -12.53 -10.47
CA ARG A 246 6.14 -12.84 -9.22
C ARG A 246 6.50 -11.61 -8.40
N ASP A 247 6.93 -10.55 -9.08
CA ASP A 247 7.35 -9.32 -8.41
C ASP A 247 6.13 -8.56 -7.86
N GLU A 248 6.00 -8.51 -6.54
CA GLU A 248 4.88 -7.84 -5.86
C GLU A 248 4.76 -6.35 -6.23
N GLY A 249 5.88 -5.69 -6.52
CA GLY A 249 5.86 -4.29 -6.92
C GLY A 249 5.32 -4.11 -8.33
N PHE A 250 5.75 -4.94 -9.27
CA PHE A 250 5.19 -4.95 -10.62
C PHE A 250 3.70 -5.34 -10.61
N ARG A 251 3.33 -6.32 -9.78
CA ARG A 251 1.93 -6.73 -9.58
C ARG A 251 1.11 -5.56 -9.03
N ALA A 252 1.62 -4.83 -8.04
CA ALA A 252 0.94 -3.69 -7.44
C ALA A 252 0.80 -2.51 -8.41
N GLU A 253 1.85 -2.18 -9.17
CA GLU A 253 1.81 -1.12 -10.18
C GLU A 253 0.79 -1.42 -11.29
N LEU A 254 0.80 -2.65 -11.82
CA LEU A 254 -0.14 -3.07 -12.85
C LEU A 254 -1.58 -3.11 -12.32
N TYR A 255 -1.80 -3.57 -11.07
CA TYR A 255 -3.13 -3.57 -10.49
C TYR A 255 -3.64 -2.14 -10.24
N LEU A 256 -2.78 -1.23 -9.75
CA LEU A 256 -3.13 0.17 -9.59
C LEU A 256 -3.50 0.81 -10.94
N ARG A 257 -2.82 0.43 -12.04
CA ARG A 257 -3.20 0.85 -13.40
C ARG A 257 -4.60 0.38 -13.76
N TYR A 258 -4.91 -0.89 -13.53
CA TYR A 258 -6.24 -1.44 -13.73
C TYR A 258 -7.31 -0.71 -12.91
N LEU A 259 -7.07 -0.48 -11.62
CA LEU A 259 -7.99 0.20 -10.71
C LEU A 259 -8.25 1.67 -11.08
N ARG A 260 -7.35 2.29 -11.86
CA ARG A 260 -7.64 3.59 -12.46
C ARG A 260 -8.71 3.49 -13.52
N HIS A 261 -8.88 2.39 -14.25
CA HIS A 261 -9.94 2.28 -15.26
C HIS A 261 -11.19 1.59 -14.71
N TYR A 262 -11.01 0.62 -13.83
CA TYR A 262 -12.07 -0.14 -13.19
C TYR A 262 -11.94 -0.01 -11.67
N PRO A 263 -12.43 1.10 -11.07
CA PRO A 263 -12.22 1.39 -9.66
C PRO A 263 -13.13 0.60 -8.72
N LYS A 264 -14.11 -0.15 -9.23
CA LYS A 264 -15.00 -0.98 -8.42
C LYS A 264 -14.21 -2.14 -7.81
N VAL A 265 -14.18 -2.22 -6.48
CA VAL A 265 -13.48 -3.27 -5.74
C VAL A 265 -14.37 -3.83 -4.65
N SER A 266 -14.22 -5.12 -4.34
CA SER A 266 -14.83 -5.75 -3.18
C SER A 266 -13.79 -5.92 -2.09
N THR A 267 -14.16 -5.56 -0.87
CA THR A 267 -13.33 -5.76 0.32
C THR A 267 -13.23 -7.24 0.68
N ILE A 268 -12.06 -7.69 1.16
CA ILE A 268 -11.82 -9.12 1.46
C ILE A 268 -12.57 -9.59 2.73
N CYS A 269 -12.78 -8.70 3.70
CA CYS A 269 -13.37 -9.06 4.99
C CYS A 269 -14.90 -9.22 4.95
N CYS A 270 -15.57 -8.34 4.20
CA CYS A 270 -17.02 -8.12 4.30
C CYS A 270 -17.70 -8.20 2.91
N GLU A 271 -16.92 -8.34 1.83
CA GLU A 271 -17.36 -8.30 0.42
C GLU A 271 -18.10 -7.02 0.02
N ALA A 272 -18.06 -5.98 0.86
CA ALA A 272 -18.61 -4.67 0.55
C ALA A 272 -17.94 -4.09 -0.69
N GLU A 273 -18.76 -3.62 -1.63
CA GLU A 273 -18.33 -2.99 -2.87
C GLU A 273 -18.04 -1.50 -2.64
N GLN A 274 -16.87 -1.05 -3.07
CA GLN A 274 -16.43 0.33 -2.89
C GLN A 274 -15.72 0.84 -4.13
N CYS A 275 -15.60 2.15 -4.24
CA CYS A 275 -14.77 2.79 -5.24
C CYS A 275 -13.34 2.98 -4.72
N PHE A 276 -12.35 2.32 -5.33
CA PHE A 276 -10.94 2.42 -4.93
C PHE A 276 -10.39 3.87 -5.01
N ARG A 277 -10.96 4.70 -5.90
CA ARG A 277 -10.51 6.09 -6.13
C ARG A 277 -10.94 7.04 -5.00
N CYS A 278 -12.23 7.11 -4.69
CA CYS A 278 -12.76 8.02 -3.66
C CYS A 278 -12.93 7.37 -2.28
N ARG A 279 -12.96 6.04 -2.22
CA ARG A 279 -13.12 5.26 -0.98
C ARG A 279 -14.42 5.60 -0.22
N THR A 280 -15.48 5.92 -0.95
CA THR A 280 -16.82 6.09 -0.39
C THR A 280 -17.33 4.77 0.20
N GLU A 281 -18.31 4.87 1.10
CA GLU A 281 -18.90 3.72 1.79
C GLU A 281 -19.45 2.68 0.82
N ASP A 282 -20.10 3.14 -0.25
CA ASP A 282 -20.67 2.31 -1.30
C ASP A 282 -20.07 2.60 -2.69
N TRP A 283 -20.26 1.64 -3.59
CA TRP A 283 -20.03 1.80 -5.02
C TRP A 283 -21.08 2.72 -5.66
N HIS A 284 -20.65 3.57 -6.59
CA HIS A 284 -21.51 4.57 -7.23
C HIS A 284 -21.65 4.32 -8.73
N ASP A 285 -22.72 3.60 -9.12
CA ASP A 285 -23.01 3.31 -10.53
C ASP A 285 -23.44 4.54 -11.32
N GLY A 286 -22.89 4.72 -12.51
CA GLY A 286 -23.28 5.79 -13.44
C GLY A 286 -22.83 7.20 -13.05
N MET A 287 -22.12 7.36 -11.93
CA MET A 287 -21.61 8.65 -11.44
C MET A 287 -20.09 8.65 -11.35
N THR A 288 -19.48 9.79 -11.63
CA THR A 288 -18.06 10.01 -11.38
C THR A 288 -17.81 10.20 -9.88
N CYS A 289 -16.58 9.95 -9.44
CA CYS A 289 -16.18 10.22 -8.04
C CYS A 289 -16.37 11.68 -7.63
N GLU A 290 -16.31 12.63 -8.58
CA GLU A 290 -16.54 14.05 -8.30
C GLU A 290 -18.03 14.35 -8.10
N GLU A 291 -18.91 13.74 -8.89
CA GLU A 291 -20.36 13.88 -8.71
C GLU A 291 -20.82 13.24 -7.41
N MET A 292 -20.38 12.02 -7.11
CA MET A 292 -20.67 11.36 -5.83
C MET A 292 -20.19 12.20 -4.64
N ARG A 293 -18.98 12.78 -4.73
CA ARG A 293 -18.50 13.69 -3.69
C ARG A 293 -19.34 14.97 -3.58
N LYS A 294 -19.81 15.56 -4.69
CA LYS A 294 -20.70 16.73 -4.66
C LYS A 294 -22.07 16.39 -4.07
N GLU A 295 -22.59 15.19 -4.35
CA GLU A 295 -23.83 14.70 -3.77
C GLU A 295 -23.67 14.52 -2.26
N LEU A 296 -22.60 13.84 -1.83
CA LEU A 296 -22.24 13.73 -0.42
C LEU A 296 -22.03 15.09 0.23
N GLU A 297 -21.32 16.04 -0.40
CA GLU A 297 -21.14 17.42 0.12
C GLU A 297 -22.46 18.23 0.15
N ALA A 298 -23.42 17.92 -0.73
CA ALA A 298 -24.72 18.58 -0.76
C ALA A 298 -25.68 18.01 0.30
N GLU A 299 -25.57 16.71 0.59
CA GLU A 299 -26.27 16.02 1.68
C GLU A 299 -25.62 16.33 3.04
N GLN A 300 -24.30 16.29 3.09
CA GLN A 300 -23.42 16.70 4.18
C GLN A 300 -23.02 18.15 3.97
N LEU A 301 -23.97 19.08 4.14
CA LEU A 301 -23.75 20.53 4.09
C LEU A 301 -22.55 20.96 4.97
N SER A 302 -21.32 20.91 4.43
CA SER A 302 -20.08 21.53 4.92
C SER A 302 -19.85 21.45 6.44
N ASP A 303 -20.14 20.32 7.07
CA ASP A 303 -20.20 20.22 8.53
C ASP A 303 -18.86 19.87 9.21
N ASP A 304 -17.87 19.46 8.41
CA ASP A 304 -16.59 18.97 8.91
C ASP A 304 -15.42 19.94 8.73
N VAL A 305 -15.69 21.21 8.36
CA VAL A 305 -14.65 22.25 8.33
C VAL A 305 -15.00 23.36 9.30
N LEU A 306 -14.31 23.40 10.43
CA LEU A 306 -14.46 24.42 11.47
C LEU A 306 -13.17 25.21 11.64
N ASN A 307 -13.29 26.48 11.99
CA ASN A 307 -12.14 27.30 12.36
C ASN A 307 -11.86 27.15 13.85
N CYS A 308 -10.60 26.96 14.24
CA CYS A 308 -10.22 27.01 15.64
C CYS A 308 -10.63 28.35 16.28
N PRO A 309 -11.32 28.38 17.42
CA PRO A 309 -11.81 29.62 18.02
C PRO A 309 -10.68 30.53 18.55
N GLU A 310 -9.48 30.00 18.76
CA GLU A 310 -8.33 30.78 19.28
C GLU A 310 -7.42 31.33 18.18
N CYS A 311 -7.10 30.54 17.15
CA CYS A 311 -6.15 30.94 16.11
C CYS A 311 -6.73 31.01 14.69
N ASP A 312 -8.02 30.73 14.52
CA ASP A 312 -8.78 30.81 13.26
C ASP A 312 -8.27 29.91 12.11
N ILE A 313 -7.43 28.91 12.41
CA ILE A 313 -7.03 27.92 11.42
C ILE A 313 -8.20 26.99 11.07
N GLN A 314 -8.39 26.71 9.79
CA GLN A 314 -9.35 25.71 9.32
C GLN A 314 -8.87 24.31 9.70
N LEU A 315 -9.71 23.61 10.44
CA LEU A 315 -9.53 22.21 10.77
C LEU A 315 -10.56 21.40 9.99
N VAL A 316 -10.16 20.20 9.57
CA VAL A 316 -11.06 19.19 9.05
C VAL A 316 -11.09 18.06 10.06
N LYS A 317 -12.26 17.72 10.60
CA LYS A 317 -12.36 16.55 11.48
C LYS A 317 -12.34 15.30 10.62
N GLY A 318 -11.38 14.43 10.90
CA GLY A 318 -11.46 13.03 10.46
C GLY A 318 -12.29 12.21 11.44
N ASP A 319 -12.61 10.98 11.08
CA ASP A 319 -13.33 10.05 11.96
C ASP A 319 -12.64 9.92 13.34
N GLY A 320 -13.38 10.10 14.43
CA GLY A 320 -12.81 9.98 15.77
C GLY A 320 -13.56 10.68 16.90
N CYS A 321 -12.84 10.89 18.01
CA CYS A 321 -13.34 11.56 19.22
C CYS A 321 -13.81 12.99 18.93
N GLU A 322 -14.82 13.45 19.66
CA GLU A 322 -15.32 14.82 19.57
C GLU A 322 -14.33 15.86 20.11
N TRP A 323 -13.38 15.45 20.96
CA TRP A 323 -12.36 16.36 21.45
C TRP A 323 -11.22 16.52 20.44
N VAL A 324 -11.07 17.72 19.89
CA VAL A 324 -10.02 18.08 18.94
C VAL A 324 -9.04 19.06 19.58
N THR A 325 -7.75 18.84 19.35
CA THR A 325 -6.70 19.79 19.75
C THR A 325 -6.09 20.41 18.51
N CYS A 326 -6.21 21.73 18.40
CA CYS A 326 -5.63 22.52 17.32
C CYS A 326 -4.09 22.52 17.40
N VAL A 327 -3.43 22.79 16.27
CA VAL A 327 -1.97 23.01 16.19
C VAL A 327 -1.48 24.15 17.10
N CYS A 328 -2.34 25.11 17.47
CA CYS A 328 -1.98 26.15 18.46
C CYS A 328 -1.97 25.66 19.91
N GLY A 329 -2.44 24.44 20.18
CA GLY A 329 -2.58 23.86 21.53
C GLY A 329 -3.97 24.00 22.15
N HIS A 330 -4.90 24.72 21.52
CA HIS A 330 -6.28 24.86 21.99
C HIS A 330 -7.06 23.55 21.83
N GLY A 331 -7.63 23.02 22.92
CA GLY A 331 -8.51 21.87 22.90
C GLY A 331 -9.98 22.29 22.99
N PHE A 332 -10.84 21.71 22.17
CA PHE A 332 -12.28 21.99 22.15
C PHE A 332 -13.10 20.80 21.68
N ASP A 333 -14.39 20.81 22.01
CA ASP A 333 -15.37 19.84 21.52
C ASP A 333 -15.87 20.25 20.12
N TRP A 334 -15.75 19.33 19.15
CA TRP A 334 -16.05 19.58 17.75
C TRP A 334 -17.53 19.83 17.51
N GLU A 335 -18.41 19.01 18.09
CA GLU A 335 -19.85 19.13 17.92
C GLU A 335 -20.42 20.40 18.59
N GLU A 336 -19.85 20.82 19.73
CA GLU A 336 -20.19 22.12 20.33
C GLU A 336 -19.79 23.28 19.41
N LEU A 337 -18.57 23.27 18.88
CA LEU A 337 -18.10 24.31 17.97
C LEU A 337 -18.89 24.32 16.66
N ARG A 338 -19.20 23.14 16.10
CA ARG A 338 -20.00 22.97 14.89
C ARG A 338 -21.37 23.61 15.03
N ARG A 339 -22.09 23.29 16.11
CA ARG A 339 -23.40 23.87 16.41
C ARG A 339 -23.33 25.39 16.52
N ALA A 340 -22.30 25.93 17.18
CA ALA A 340 -22.09 27.37 17.30
C ALA A 340 -21.84 28.04 15.93
N SER A 341 -21.00 27.44 15.08
CA SER A 341 -20.69 27.94 13.73
C SER A 341 -21.90 27.92 12.80
N LEU A 342 -22.68 26.83 12.77
CA LEU A 342 -23.92 26.74 11.99
C LEU A 342 -24.93 27.80 12.42
N ALA A 343 -25.11 27.95 13.72
CA ALA A 343 -26.03 28.92 14.28
C ALA A 343 -25.62 30.37 13.96
N ALA A 344 -24.32 30.69 13.99
CA ALA A 344 -23.79 31.98 13.55
C ALA A 344 -23.99 32.23 12.05
N ALA A 345 -23.72 31.23 11.19
CA ALA A 345 -23.90 31.32 9.75
C ALA A 345 -25.37 31.55 9.36
N PHE A 346 -26.30 30.87 10.04
CA PHE A 346 -27.73 31.06 9.81
C PHE A 346 -28.20 32.44 10.29
N ALA A 347 -27.71 32.93 11.43
CA ALA A 347 -28.01 34.28 11.92
C ALA A 347 -27.55 35.37 10.91
N ALA A 348 -26.39 35.21 10.29
CA ALA A 348 -25.86 36.12 9.28
C ALA A 348 -26.73 36.19 8.00
N ARG A 349 -27.38 35.09 7.60
CA ARG A 349 -28.23 35.03 6.40
C ARG A 349 -29.57 35.78 6.52
N ARG A 350 -30.06 36.05 7.74
CA ARG A 350 -31.38 36.70 7.95
C ARG A 350 -31.35 38.23 8.00
N GLY A 351 -30.21 38.88 7.75
CA GLY A 351 -30.10 40.34 7.71
C GLY A 351 -30.42 41.00 9.08
N PRO A 352 -30.75 42.30 9.12
CA PRO A 352 -30.92 43.08 10.36
C PRO A 352 -31.96 42.54 11.36
N GLY A 353 -32.86 41.63 10.92
CA GLY A 353 -33.82 40.93 11.77
C GLY A 353 -33.28 39.70 12.51
N GLY A 354 -32.00 39.35 12.32
CA GLY A 354 -31.35 38.17 12.93
C GLY A 354 -30.85 38.37 14.38
N ALA A 355 -30.87 39.60 14.91
CA ALA A 355 -30.37 39.94 16.25
C ALA A 355 -30.98 39.10 17.39
N PRO A 356 -32.28 38.75 17.40
CA PRO A 356 -32.87 37.90 18.43
C PRO A 356 -32.31 36.48 18.48
N TRP A 357 -31.89 35.97 17.34
CA TRP A 357 -31.40 34.60 17.21
C TRP A 357 -29.90 34.54 17.53
N ALA A 358 -29.11 35.49 17.00
CA ALA A 358 -27.70 35.61 17.34
C ALA A 358 -27.48 35.72 18.86
N ALA A 359 -28.31 36.52 19.54
CA ALA A 359 -28.22 36.66 20.98
C ALA A 359 -28.63 35.39 21.75
N ALA A 360 -29.62 34.62 21.26
CA ALA A 360 -30.02 33.35 21.86
C ALA A 360 -28.94 32.26 21.72
N VAL A 361 -28.25 32.22 20.57
CA VAL A 361 -27.15 31.29 20.29
C VAL A 361 -25.93 31.60 21.15
N ILE A 362 -25.56 32.88 21.26
CA ILE A 362 -24.43 33.34 22.08
C ILE A 362 -24.65 32.98 23.57
N ASP A 363 -25.90 33.04 24.05
CA ASP A 363 -26.25 32.71 25.43
C ASP A 363 -26.30 31.19 25.70
N ALA A 364 -26.69 30.39 24.70
CA ALA A 364 -26.71 28.93 24.81
C ALA A 364 -25.31 28.30 24.80
N TYR A 365 -24.32 28.97 24.18
CA TYR A 365 -22.95 28.46 24.01
C TYR A 365 -21.89 29.50 24.43
N PRO A 366 -21.85 29.90 25.71
CA PRO A 366 -21.03 31.02 26.18
C PRO A 366 -19.52 30.78 26.08
N SER A 367 -19.09 29.52 26.05
CA SER A 367 -17.71 29.06 25.87
C SER A 367 -17.16 29.35 24.47
N SER A 368 -18.03 29.47 23.47
CA SER A 368 -17.64 29.47 22.06
C SER A 368 -17.48 30.88 21.46
N PHE A 369 -17.71 31.93 22.23
CA PHE A 369 -17.67 33.31 21.75
C PHE A 369 -16.79 34.23 22.60
N ALA A 370 -16.12 35.18 21.93
CA ALA A 370 -15.29 36.17 22.61
C ALA A 370 -16.10 37.06 23.57
N ALA A 371 -15.49 37.45 24.71
CA ALA A 371 -16.15 38.23 25.75
C ALA A 371 -16.87 39.51 25.27
N PRO A 372 -16.37 40.28 24.28
CA PRO A 372 -17.08 41.46 23.77
C PRO A 372 -18.38 41.11 23.03
N LEU A 373 -18.43 39.98 22.32
CA LEU A 373 -19.64 39.48 21.65
C LEU A 373 -20.68 39.03 22.68
N MET A 374 -20.23 38.35 23.74
CA MET A 374 -21.07 37.96 24.88
C MET A 374 -21.70 39.17 25.57
N ALA A 375 -20.92 40.24 25.78
CA ALA A 375 -21.40 41.46 26.40
C ALA A 375 -22.45 42.18 25.52
N GLY A 376 -22.21 42.25 24.19
CA GLY A 376 -23.16 42.81 23.23
C GLY A 376 -24.48 42.03 23.16
N ALA A 377 -24.40 40.70 23.13
CA ALA A 377 -25.58 39.83 23.13
C ALA A 377 -26.43 40.02 24.40
N ARG A 378 -25.80 40.02 25.58
CA ARG A 378 -26.50 40.23 26.86
C ARG A 378 -27.12 41.63 26.96
N ALA A 379 -26.41 42.66 26.51
CA ALA A 379 -26.93 44.03 26.47
C ALA A 379 -28.16 44.14 25.55
N TRP A 380 -28.13 43.48 24.38
CA TRP A 380 -29.27 43.45 23.48
C TRP A 380 -30.45 42.65 24.07
N GLN A 381 -30.21 41.48 24.67
CA GLN A 381 -31.27 40.71 25.33
C GLN A 381 -31.96 41.48 26.47
N ALA A 382 -31.18 42.27 27.22
CA ALA A 382 -31.72 43.14 28.26
C ALA A 382 -32.56 44.28 27.68
N ALA A 383 -32.19 44.79 26.50
CA ALA A 383 -32.96 45.82 25.80
C ALA A 383 -34.25 45.27 25.16
N GLU A 384 -34.26 44.02 24.70
CA GLU A 384 -35.38 43.39 23.99
C GLU A 384 -35.74 41.98 24.51
N PRO A 385 -36.26 41.85 25.75
CA PRO A 385 -36.47 40.56 26.41
C PRO A 385 -37.52 39.67 25.72
N ALA A 386 -38.56 40.27 25.12
CA ALA A 386 -39.60 39.52 24.39
C ALA A 386 -39.07 38.91 23.08
N ALA A 387 -38.26 39.66 22.34
CA ALA A 387 -37.62 39.17 21.12
C ALA A 387 -36.58 38.08 21.45
N ALA A 388 -35.79 38.26 22.52
CA ALA A 388 -34.87 37.23 23.00
C ALA A 388 -35.58 35.93 23.41
N ALA A 389 -36.74 36.02 24.08
CA ALA A 389 -37.53 34.84 24.44
C ALA A 389 -38.09 34.11 23.21
N ALA A 390 -38.59 34.85 22.21
CA ALA A 390 -39.03 34.28 20.94
C ALA A 390 -37.87 33.64 20.16
N GLY A 391 -36.69 34.26 20.18
CA GLY A 391 -35.48 33.71 19.57
C GLY A 391 -35.03 32.39 20.20
N ARG A 392 -35.06 32.29 21.54
CA ARG A 392 -34.76 31.03 22.25
C ARG A 392 -35.77 29.93 21.94
N ALA A 393 -37.07 30.24 21.92
CA ALA A 393 -38.11 29.26 21.59
C ALA A 393 -37.92 28.73 20.16
N ALA A 394 -37.68 29.62 19.19
CA ALA A 394 -37.43 29.22 17.81
C ALA A 394 -36.11 28.44 17.62
N LEU A 395 -35.08 28.72 18.42
CA LEU A 395 -33.83 27.95 18.42
C LEU A 395 -34.08 26.51 18.92
N TRP A 396 -34.89 26.34 19.98
CA TRP A 396 -35.26 25.03 20.51
C TRP A 396 -36.19 24.22 19.59
N GLU A 397 -36.95 24.86 18.71
CA GLU A 397 -37.76 24.17 17.70
C GLU A 397 -36.95 23.79 16.44
N ALA A 398 -35.82 24.45 16.20
CA ALA A 398 -34.96 24.21 15.04
C ALA A 398 -33.81 23.22 15.30
N LEU A 399 -33.49 22.98 16.58
CA LEU A 399 -32.61 21.92 17.08
C LEU A 399 -33.44 20.69 17.41
#